data_AF-A0A1Y1Q4J4-F1
#
_entry.id   AF-A0A1Y1Q4J4-F1
#
_cell.length_a   1.000
_cell.length_b   1.000
_cell.length_c   1.000
_cell.angle_alpha   90.00
_cell.angle_beta   90.00
_cell.angle_gamma   90.00
#
_symmetry.space_group_name_H-M   'P 1'
#
loop_
_entity.id
_entity.type
_entity.pdbx_description
1 polymer ?
#
loop_
_entity_poly.entity_id
_entity_poly.type
_entity_poly.pdbx_seq_one_letter_code
_entity_poly.pdbx_strand_id
1 'polypeptide(L)'
;MNEQLRIELPGELKQQLVNDANRFNISLENWVLRLLTKAYYPVNFVEEEDPILPLLGTLKAETNDIGEHHDFYLSQIWSAEVNLAKE
;
A
#
# COMPACT_ATOMS: atom_id res chain seq x y z
N MET A 1 -12.96 20.45 17.66
CA MET A 1 -13.90 20.00 18.71
C MET A 1 -13.86 18.48 18.69
N ASN A 2 -13.64 17.82 19.82
CA ASN A 2 -13.60 16.34 19.87
C ASN A 2 -14.93 15.87 20.45
N GLU A 3 -15.85 15.46 19.59
CA GLU A 3 -17.16 14.94 19.99
C GLU A 3 -17.04 13.43 20.16
N GLN A 4 -17.35 12.92 21.35
CA GLN A 4 -17.29 11.49 21.65
C GLN A 4 -18.62 10.83 21.25
N LEU A 5 -18.56 9.92 20.28
CA LEU A 5 -19.69 9.11 19.84
C LEU A 5 -19.54 7.69 20.37
N ARG A 6 -20.51 7.21 21.16
CA ARG A 6 -20.57 5.81 21.60
C ARG A 6 -21.52 5.04 20.69
N ILE A 7 -21.00 4.08 19.95
CA ILE A 7 -21.79 3.21 19.05
C ILE A 7 -21.80 1.80 19.65
N GLU A 8 -23.00 1.26 19.86
CA GLU A 8 -23.18 -0.15 20.21
C GLU A 8 -23.37 -0.95 18.92
N LEU A 9 -22.48 -1.90 18.68
CA LEU A 9 -22.46 -2.72 17.48
C LEU A 9 -22.73 -4.18 17.84
N PRO A 10 -23.44 -4.94 16.98
CA PRO A 10 -23.52 -6.39 17.09
C PRO A 10 -22.11 -7.02 17.12
N GLY A 11 -21.94 -8.07 17.92
CA GLY A 11 -20.63 -8.70 18.14
C GLY A 11 -19.93 -9.15 16.85
N GLU A 12 -20.68 -9.69 15.90
CA GLU A 12 -20.17 -10.12 14.59
C GLU A 12 -19.63 -8.95 13.76
N LEU A 13 -20.37 -7.84 13.73
CA LEU A 13 -20.00 -6.64 12.96
C LEU A 13 -18.73 -6.00 13.52
N LYS A 14 -18.59 -6.00 14.85
CA LYS A 14 -17.37 -5.54 15.53
C LYS A 14 -16.15 -6.38 15.13
N GLN A 15 -16.30 -7.71 15.07
CA GLN A 15 -15.20 -8.59 14.67
C GLN A 15 -14.79 -8.36 13.21
N GLN A 16 -15.75 -8.20 12.31
CA GLN A 16 -15.46 -7.89 10.90
C GLN A 16 -14.71 -6.55 10.76
N LEU A 17 -15.17 -5.50 11.45
CA LEU A 17 -14.49 -4.19 11.42
C LEU A 17 -13.06 -4.24 11.96
N VAL A 18 -12.81 -5.03 13.00
CA VAL A 18 -11.45 -5.23 13.54
C VAL A 18 -10.57 -5.98 12.55
N ASN A 19 -11.11 -7.02 11.90
CA ASN A 19 -10.36 -7.79 10.89
C ASN A 19 -10.00 -6.92 9.68
N ASP A 20 -10.93 -6.09 9.22
CA ASP A 20 -10.69 -5.16 8.11
C ASP A 20 -9.66 -4.09 8.50
N ALA A 21 -9.78 -3.49 9.69
CA ALA A 21 -8.81 -2.52 10.19
C ALA A 21 -7.39 -3.11 10.26
N ASN A 22 -7.25 -4.37 10.72
CA ASN A 22 -5.98 -5.09 10.74
C ASN A 22 -5.43 -5.34 9.33
N ARG A 23 -6.29 -5.70 8.36
CA ARG A 23 -5.89 -5.93 6.96
C ARG A 23 -5.31 -4.67 6.32
N PHE A 24 -5.87 -3.51 6.63
CA PHE A 24 -5.40 -2.21 6.13
C PHE A 24 -4.35 -1.55 7.02
N ASN A 25 -3.92 -2.21 8.11
CA ASN A 25 -2.96 -1.70 9.09
C ASN A 25 -3.31 -0.30 9.63
N ILE A 26 -4.60 -0.06 9.88
CA ILE A 26 -5.14 1.20 10.41
C ILE A 26 -5.84 0.97 11.74
N SER A 27 -5.93 2.00 12.57
CA SER A 27 -6.72 1.91 13.80
C SER A 27 -8.21 1.73 13.49
N LEU A 28 -8.91 0.98 14.35
CA LEU A 28 -10.35 0.75 14.23
C LEU A 28 -11.14 2.06 14.13
N GLU A 29 -10.75 3.07 14.90
CA GLU A 29 -11.37 4.40 14.92
C GLU A 29 -11.26 5.08 13.55
N ASN A 30 -10.06 5.05 12.94
CA ASN A 30 -9.84 5.62 11.62
C ASN A 30 -10.59 4.84 10.54
N TRP A 31 -10.69 3.51 10.66
CA TRP A 31 -11.47 2.69 9.75
C TRP A 31 -12.96 3.00 9.84
N VAL A 32 -13.51 3.10 11.05
CA VAL A 32 -14.91 3.48 11.28
C VAL A 32 -15.19 4.87 10.74
N LEU A 33 -14.28 5.83 10.96
CA LEU A 33 -14.44 7.20 10.45
C LEU A 33 -14.40 7.23 8.91
N ARG A 34 -13.53 6.45 8.28
CA ARG A 34 -13.52 6.26 6.82
C ARG A 34 -14.85 5.72 6.32
N LEU A 35 -15.36 4.64 6.92
CA LEU A 35 -16.64 4.04 6.52
C LEU A 35 -17.82 4.99 6.69
N LEU A 36 -17.87 5.73 7.80
CA LEU A 36 -18.90 6.76 8.02
C LEU A 36 -18.79 7.88 6.98
N THR A 37 -17.57 8.34 6.70
CA THR A 37 -17.34 9.37 5.68
C THR A 37 -17.75 8.88 4.29
N LYS A 38 -17.51 7.61 3.96
CA LYS A 38 -17.96 6.96 2.71
C LYS A 38 -19.49 6.91 2.61
N ALA A 39 -20.17 6.59 3.70
CA ALA A 39 -21.62 6.51 3.74
C ALA A 39 -22.31 7.88 3.59
N TYR A 40 -21.74 8.93 4.19
CA TYR A 40 -22.31 10.29 4.18
C TYR A 40 -21.86 11.15 2.99
N TYR A 41 -20.64 10.92 2.46
CA TYR A 41 -20.07 11.65 1.34
C TYR A 41 -19.56 10.70 0.24
N PRO A 42 -20.47 9.99 -0.46
CA PRO A 42 -20.09 8.98 -1.44
C PRO A 42 -19.32 9.54 -2.65
N VAL A 43 -19.44 10.85 -2.92
CA VAL A 43 -18.79 11.52 -4.07
C VAL A 43 -17.30 11.77 -3.86
N ASN A 44 -16.84 11.82 -2.60
CA ASN A 44 -15.44 12.15 -2.27
C ASN A 44 -14.63 10.94 -1.79
N PHE A 45 -15.22 9.74 -1.80
CA PHE A 45 -14.53 8.50 -1.49
C PHE A 45 -13.89 7.93 -2.75
N VAL A 46 -12.87 8.61 -3.24
CA VAL A 46 -11.86 7.95 -4.06
C VAL A 46 -11.07 7.11 -3.04
N GLU A 47 -11.40 5.82 -2.92
CA GLU A 47 -10.37 4.88 -2.49
C GLU A 47 -9.22 5.16 -3.45
N GLU A 48 -8.11 5.68 -2.95
CA GLU A 48 -6.87 5.76 -3.71
C GLU A 48 -6.55 4.31 -4.09
N GLU A 49 -7.13 3.84 -5.19
CA GLU A 49 -6.72 2.65 -5.89
C GLU A 49 -5.28 2.96 -6.25
N ASP A 50 -4.36 2.41 -5.47
CA ASP A 50 -2.95 2.51 -5.74
C ASP A 50 -2.75 1.95 -7.17
N PRO A 51 -2.44 2.81 -8.16
CA PRO A 51 -2.38 2.40 -9.55
C PRO A 51 -1.22 1.45 -9.81
N ILE A 52 -0.30 1.32 -8.84
CA ILE A 52 0.86 0.43 -8.88
C ILE A 52 0.50 -0.96 -8.34
N LEU A 53 -0.45 -1.05 -7.40
CA LEU A 53 -0.87 -2.32 -6.79
C LEU A 53 -1.25 -3.43 -7.81
N PRO A 54 -2.06 -3.16 -8.85
CA PRO A 54 -2.36 -4.17 -9.88
C PRO A 54 -1.18 -4.49 -10.80
N LEU A 55 -0.12 -3.68 -10.78
CA LEU A 55 1.08 -3.85 -11.60
C LEU A 55 2.18 -4.64 -10.87
N LEU A 56 2.09 -4.80 -9.55
CA LEU A 56 3.02 -5.63 -8.77
C LEU A 56 2.96 -7.09 -9.23
N GLY A 57 4.10 -7.66 -9.60
CA GLY A 57 4.21 -9.03 -10.14
C GLY A 57 3.96 -9.15 -11.65
N THR A 58 3.61 -8.07 -12.35
CA THR A 58 3.55 -8.06 -13.83
C THR A 58 4.90 -7.79 -14.49
N LEU A 59 5.85 -7.24 -13.73
CA LEU A 59 7.21 -6.97 -14.18
C LEU A 59 7.92 -8.30 -14.44
N LYS A 60 8.18 -8.58 -15.72
CA LYS A 60 9.02 -9.69 -16.17
C LYS A 60 10.41 -9.14 -16.45
N ALA A 61 11.40 -9.62 -15.72
CA ALA A 61 12.80 -9.36 -16.02
C ALA A 61 13.40 -10.59 -16.71
N GLU A 62 14.39 -10.37 -17.58
CA GLU A 62 15.14 -11.47 -18.20
C GLU A 62 15.99 -12.22 -17.16
N THR A 63 16.44 -11.50 -16.13
CA THR A 63 17.14 -12.05 -14.96
C THR A 63 16.21 -12.04 -13.76
N ASN A 64 16.03 -13.21 -13.15
CA ASN A 64 15.04 -13.42 -12.09
C ASN A 64 15.61 -13.17 -10.68
N ASP A 65 16.89 -12.82 -10.59
CA ASP A 65 17.67 -12.65 -9.36
C ASP A 65 18.07 -11.19 -9.10
N ILE A 66 17.53 -10.23 -9.87
CA ILE A 66 17.82 -8.80 -9.74
C ILE A 66 17.61 -8.32 -8.31
N GLY A 67 16.56 -8.79 -7.63
CA GLY A 67 16.29 -8.40 -6.25
C GLY A 67 17.36 -8.85 -5.26
N GLU A 68 17.99 -10.01 -5.49
CA GLU A 68 18.99 -10.59 -4.59
C GLU A 68 20.40 -10.07 -4.89
N HIS A 69 20.69 -9.73 -6.16
CA HIS A 69 22.03 -9.36 -6.63
C HIS A 69 22.09 -7.94 -7.21
N HIS A 70 21.15 -7.06 -6.83
CA HIS A 70 21.05 -5.70 -7.36
C HIS A 70 22.38 -4.92 -7.29
N ASP A 71 23.08 -4.98 -6.15
CA ASP A 71 24.35 -4.27 -5.95
C ASP A 71 25.46 -4.77 -6.89
N PHE A 72 25.47 -6.07 -7.18
CA PHE A 72 26.41 -6.65 -8.13
C PHE A 72 26.15 -6.11 -9.54
N TYR A 73 24.91 -6.12 -10.00
CA TYR A 73 24.54 -5.61 -11.32
C TYR A 73 24.81 -4.12 -11.47
N LEU A 74 24.50 -3.32 -10.44
CA LEU A 74 24.84 -1.89 -10.42
C LEU A 74 26.36 -1.66 -10.54
N SER A 75 27.17 -2.45 -9.82
CA SER A 75 28.63 -2.33 -9.88
C SER A 75 29.22 -2.63 -11.26
N GLN A 76 28.62 -3.58 -11.99
CA GLN A 76 29.04 -3.93 -13.35
C GLN A 76 28.72 -2.81 -14.34
N ILE A 77 27.49 -2.26 -14.29
CA ILE A 77 27.06 -1.15 -15.16
C ILE A 77 27.95 0.06 -14.91
N TRP A 78 28.16 0.42 -13.64
CA TRP A 78 29.01 1.55 -13.27
C TRP A 78 30.44 1.39 -13.79
N SER A 79 31.01 0.20 -13.65
CA SER A 79 32.37 -0.07 -14.13
C SER A 79 32.46 0.00 -15.66
N ALA A 80 31.43 -0.47 -16.37
CA ALA A 80 31.35 -0.36 -17.82
C ALA A 80 31.27 1.11 -18.28
N GLU A 81 30.43 1.93 -17.64
CA GLU A 81 30.31 3.36 -17.95
C GLU A 81 31.61 4.14 -17.66
N VAL A 82 32.25 3.89 -16.53
CA VAL A 82 33.52 4.53 -16.16
C VAL A 82 34.62 4.17 -17.15
N ASN A 83 34.62 2.95 -17.70
CA ASN A 83 35.60 2.55 -18.71
C ASN A 83 35.30 3.19 -20.08
N LEU A 84 34.03 3.27 -20.48
CA LEU A 84 33.61 3.97 -21.69
C LEU A 84 33.92 5.48 -21.64
N ALA A 85 33.83 6.11 -20.46
CA ALA A 85 34.14 7.53 -20.28
C ALA A 85 35.64 7.84 -20.27
N LYS A 86 36.52 6.82 -20.30
CA LYS A 86 37.98 6.97 -20.31
C LYS A 86 38.61 6.73 -21.69
N GLU A 87 37.83 6.26 -22.66
CA GLU A 87 38.20 6.18 -24.09
C GLU A 87 37.84 7.47 -24.83
#